data_AF-A0A9Q5SQA2-F1
#
_entry.id   AF-A0A9Q5SQA2-F1
#
_cell.length_a   1.000
_cell.length_b   1.000
_cell.length_c   1.000
_cell.angle_alpha   90.00
_cell.angle_beta   90.00
_cell.angle_gamma   90.00
#
_symmetry.space_group_name_H-M   'P 1'
#
loop_
_entity.id
_entity.type
_entity.pdbx_description
1 polymer ?
#
loop_
_entity_poly.entity_id
_entity_poly.type
_entity_poly.pdbx_seq_one_letter_code
_entity_poly.pdbx_strand_id
1 'polypeptide(L)'
;MKDFLVKLIKNPYVLNLLLAVVVACALVFGTLKWLDSYTRHNEAVVVPDVKGLGLEEAAEFFKNSNLRYNVIDSVFSKDVKPGAIVELVPMAGSKVKEGRIVFVTVNALTSQMATIPEVEDLSFRQAYAILRARGFEKIEIEYVPGDFKDLAIGVELHGRVLQKGEHVPLVAPLVLKVSSGDAEMPADSLGLPNDSVPVESLDSEEENWF
;
A
#
# COMPACT_ATOMS: atom_id res chain seq x y z
N MET A 1 -80.63 -20.95 -8.59
CA MET A 1 -79.14 -20.87 -8.71
C MET A 1 -78.42 -22.10 -8.14
N LYS A 2 -78.82 -22.65 -6.98
CA LYS A 2 -78.18 -23.84 -6.39
C LYS A 2 -78.28 -25.09 -7.28
N ASP A 3 -79.42 -25.34 -7.92
CA ASP A 3 -79.62 -26.54 -8.76
C ASP A 3 -78.81 -26.53 -10.06
N PHE A 4 -78.47 -25.33 -10.56
CA PHE A 4 -77.65 -25.16 -11.76
C PHE A 4 -76.19 -25.50 -11.47
N LEU A 5 -75.66 -25.06 -10.32
CA LEU A 5 -74.33 -25.43 -9.85
C LEU A 5 -74.21 -26.94 -9.60
N VAL A 6 -75.23 -27.57 -9.01
CA VAL A 6 -75.22 -29.02 -8.76
C VAL A 6 -75.26 -29.83 -10.07
N LYS A 7 -76.02 -29.39 -11.09
CA LYS A 7 -76.00 -30.00 -12.43
C LYS A 7 -74.67 -29.80 -13.14
N LEU A 8 -74.04 -28.64 -12.97
CA LEU A 8 -72.75 -28.32 -13.58
C LEU A 8 -71.61 -29.17 -12.98
N ILE A 9 -71.61 -29.36 -11.65
CA ILE A 9 -70.61 -30.16 -10.91
C ILE A 9 -70.74 -31.67 -11.18
N LYS A 10 -71.94 -32.17 -11.50
CA LYS A 10 -72.15 -33.59 -11.87
C LYS A 10 -71.66 -33.96 -13.27
N ASN A 11 -71.32 -33.00 -14.11
CA ASN A 11 -70.88 -33.27 -15.48
C ASN A 11 -69.38 -33.69 -15.47
N PRO A 12 -69.01 -34.88 -15.96
CA PRO A 12 -67.64 -35.40 -15.86
C PRO A 12 -66.57 -34.47 -16.45
N TYR A 13 -66.91 -33.70 -17.48
CA TYR A 13 -66.00 -32.71 -18.09
C TYR A 13 -65.70 -31.52 -17.18
N VAL A 14 -66.71 -31.01 -16.45
CA VAL A 14 -66.54 -29.89 -15.51
C VAL A 14 -65.76 -30.35 -14.28
N LEU A 15 -66.00 -31.59 -13.83
CA LEU A 15 -65.26 -32.19 -12.72
C LEU A 15 -63.76 -32.33 -13.05
N ASN A 16 -63.42 -32.84 -14.24
CA ASN A 16 -62.03 -32.94 -14.70
C ASN A 16 -61.36 -31.56 -14.87
N LEU A 17 -62.11 -30.55 -15.35
CA LEU A 17 -61.60 -29.18 -15.47
C LEU A 17 -61.32 -28.56 -14.10
N LEU A 18 -62.21 -28.73 -13.13
CA LEU A 18 -62.03 -28.26 -11.75
C LEU A 18 -60.85 -28.99 -11.09
N LEU A 19 -60.73 -30.31 -11.29
CA LEU A 19 -59.60 -31.10 -10.80
C LEU A 19 -58.27 -30.62 -11.42
N ALA A 20 -58.24 -30.31 -12.71
CA ALA A 20 -57.06 -29.74 -13.37
C ALA A 20 -56.68 -28.37 -12.78
N VAL A 21 -57.66 -27.51 -12.48
CA VAL A 21 -57.41 -26.22 -11.79
C VAL A 21 -56.85 -26.44 -10.38
N VAL A 22 -57.39 -27.40 -9.62
CA VAL A 22 -56.90 -27.72 -8.28
C VAL A 22 -55.46 -28.23 -8.34
N VAL A 23 -55.14 -29.12 -9.28
CA VAL A 23 -53.78 -29.62 -9.50
C VAL A 23 -52.83 -28.49 -9.90
N ALA A 24 -53.25 -27.60 -10.81
CA ALA A 24 -52.46 -26.44 -11.20
C ALA A 24 -52.19 -25.51 -10.00
N CYS A 25 -53.20 -25.19 -9.20
CA CYS A 25 -53.04 -24.41 -7.97
C CYS A 25 -52.12 -25.10 -6.96
N ALA A 26 -52.22 -26.42 -6.80
CA ALA A 26 -51.35 -27.19 -5.92
C ALA A 26 -49.89 -27.18 -6.40
N LEU A 27 -49.66 -27.28 -7.71
CA LEU A 27 -48.32 -27.16 -8.30
C LEU A 27 -47.74 -25.75 -8.11
N VAL A 28 -48.53 -24.70 -8.37
CA VAL A 28 -48.10 -23.31 -8.13
C VAL A 28 -47.77 -23.10 -6.65
N PHE A 29 -48.64 -23.52 -5.73
CA PHE A 29 -48.39 -23.38 -4.30
C PHE A 29 -47.17 -24.19 -3.84
N GLY A 30 -47.00 -25.40 -4.36
CA GLY A 30 -45.84 -26.26 -4.09
C GLY A 30 -44.54 -25.62 -4.56
N THR A 31 -44.50 -25.10 -5.80
CA THR A 31 -43.32 -24.40 -6.32
C THR A 31 -43.00 -23.12 -5.56
N LEU A 32 -44.01 -22.34 -5.15
CA LEU A 32 -43.81 -21.15 -4.32
C LEU A 32 -43.24 -21.52 -2.93
N LYS A 33 -43.80 -22.54 -2.26
CA LYS A 33 -43.29 -23.00 -0.96
C LYS A 33 -41.89 -23.61 -1.04
N TRP A 34 -41.61 -24.34 -2.12
CA TRP A 34 -40.28 -24.85 -2.40
C TRP A 34 -39.28 -23.70 -2.59
N LEU A 35 -39.65 -22.69 -3.37
CA LEU A 35 -38.81 -21.52 -3.61
C LEU A 35 -38.56 -20.72 -2.32
N ASP A 36 -39.58 -20.55 -1.48
CA ASP A 36 -39.48 -19.85 -0.20
C ASP A 36 -38.48 -20.56 0.75
N SER A 37 -38.57 -21.89 0.82
CA SER A 37 -37.64 -22.74 1.59
C SER A 37 -36.22 -22.72 1.00
N TYR A 38 -36.10 -22.81 -0.32
CA TYR A 38 -34.79 -22.82 -1.00
C TYR A 38 -34.08 -21.46 -0.93
N THR A 39 -34.82 -20.37 -0.97
CA THR A 39 -34.25 -19.01 -0.97
C THR A 39 -33.93 -18.48 0.43
N ARG A 40 -34.34 -19.18 1.50
CA ARG A 40 -34.19 -18.77 2.91
C ARG A 40 -34.56 -17.30 3.09
N HIS A 41 -35.75 -16.95 2.59
CA HIS A 41 -36.29 -15.62 2.76
C HIS A 41 -36.43 -15.36 4.27
N ASN A 42 -35.74 -14.32 4.77
CA ASN A 42 -35.74 -13.78 6.15
C ASN A 42 -34.56 -14.09 7.09
N GLU A 43 -33.54 -14.87 6.70
CA GLU A 43 -32.32 -15.00 7.52
C GLU A 43 -31.26 -14.01 7.03
N ALA A 44 -31.26 -12.83 7.64
CA ALA A 44 -30.25 -11.80 7.40
C ALA A 44 -29.46 -11.54 8.68
N VAL A 45 -28.13 -11.60 8.56
CA VAL A 45 -27.21 -11.21 9.61
C VAL A 45 -26.75 -9.78 9.39
N VAL A 46 -26.61 -9.04 10.48
CA VAL A 46 -26.09 -7.68 10.46
C VAL A 46 -24.57 -7.72 10.50
N VAL A 47 -23.93 -6.98 9.60
CA VAL A 47 -22.46 -6.81 9.63
C VAL A 47 -22.07 -6.06 10.90
N PRO A 48 -21.23 -6.64 11.78
CA PRO A 48 -20.79 -5.96 13.00
C PRO A 48 -19.91 -4.75 12.67
N ASP A 49 -19.94 -3.74 13.54
CA ASP A 49 -19.02 -2.61 13.43
C ASP A 49 -17.68 -2.99 14.06
N VAL A 50 -16.69 -3.23 13.19
CA VAL A 50 -15.32 -3.60 13.58
C VAL A 50 -14.29 -2.57 13.10
N LYS A 51 -14.73 -1.37 12.71
CA LYS A 51 -13.82 -0.31 12.31
C LYS A 51 -12.93 0.10 13.49
N GLY A 52 -11.63 0.28 13.22
CA GLY A 52 -10.63 0.64 14.21
C GLY A 52 -10.17 -0.50 15.13
N LEU A 53 -10.81 -1.67 15.08
CA LEU A 53 -10.35 -2.86 15.79
C LEU A 53 -9.18 -3.53 15.05
N GLY A 54 -8.36 -4.27 15.80
CA GLY A 54 -7.34 -5.14 15.22
C GLY A 54 -7.98 -6.29 14.44
N LEU A 55 -7.26 -6.83 13.46
CA LEU A 55 -7.75 -7.94 12.63
C LEU A 55 -8.11 -9.18 13.45
N GLU A 56 -7.36 -9.46 14.52
CA GLU A 56 -7.57 -10.59 15.43
C GLU A 56 -8.88 -10.45 16.21
N GLU A 57 -9.10 -9.30 16.83
CA GLU A 57 -10.34 -9.00 17.55
C GLU A 57 -11.55 -9.03 16.61
N ALA A 58 -11.42 -8.41 15.43
CA ALA A 58 -12.47 -8.39 14.42
C ALA A 58 -12.84 -9.80 13.91
N ALA A 59 -11.87 -10.72 13.85
CA ALA A 59 -12.12 -12.10 13.43
C ALA A 59 -13.11 -12.83 14.36
N GLU A 60 -13.07 -12.54 15.66
CA GLU A 60 -14.02 -13.10 16.63
C GLU A 60 -15.44 -12.57 16.39
N PHE A 61 -15.59 -11.26 16.11
CA PHE A 61 -16.90 -10.67 15.78
C PHE A 61 -17.50 -11.25 14.50
N PHE A 62 -16.69 -11.45 13.45
CA PHE A 62 -17.16 -12.08 12.23
C PHE A 62 -17.58 -13.53 12.47
N LYS A 63 -16.80 -14.29 13.24
CA LYS A 63 -17.12 -15.67 13.59
C LYS A 63 -18.42 -15.78 14.39
N ASN A 64 -18.61 -14.92 15.40
CA ASN A 64 -19.84 -14.86 16.21
C ASN A 64 -21.08 -14.49 15.38
N SER A 65 -20.89 -13.75 14.29
CA SER A 65 -21.94 -13.36 13.35
C SER A 65 -22.12 -14.35 12.18
N ASN A 66 -21.46 -15.52 12.19
CA ASN A 66 -21.47 -16.45 11.04
C ASN A 66 -21.07 -15.80 9.71
N LEU A 67 -20.20 -14.79 9.75
CA LEU A 67 -19.64 -14.10 8.60
C LEU A 67 -18.20 -14.54 8.35
N ARG A 68 -17.77 -14.45 7.09
CA ARG A 68 -16.37 -14.64 6.71
C ARG A 68 -15.76 -13.29 6.39
N TYR A 69 -14.45 -13.14 6.53
CA TYR A 69 -13.76 -11.93 6.12
C TYR A 69 -12.65 -12.25 5.12
N ASN A 70 -12.30 -11.26 4.30
CA ASN A 70 -11.13 -11.32 3.43
C ASN A 70 -10.47 -9.94 3.36
N VAL A 71 -9.15 -9.89 3.55
CA VAL A 71 -8.37 -8.66 3.43
C VAL A 71 -8.06 -8.44 1.95
N ILE A 72 -8.58 -7.35 1.39
CA ILE A 72 -8.43 -7.07 -0.06
C ILE A 72 -7.36 -6.04 -0.34
N ASP A 73 -7.13 -5.11 0.59
CA ASP A 73 -6.24 -3.98 0.39
C ASP A 73 -5.70 -3.47 1.73
N SER A 74 -4.60 -2.74 1.66
CA SER A 74 -4.00 -2.04 2.77
C SER A 74 -3.75 -0.58 2.42
N VAL A 75 -4.28 0.34 3.22
CA VAL A 75 -4.09 1.79 3.04
C VAL A 75 -3.26 2.32 4.19
N PHE A 76 -2.27 3.17 3.94
CA PHE A 76 -1.50 3.79 5.02
C PHE A 76 -2.17 5.10 5.47
N SER A 77 -2.59 5.15 6.73
CA SER A 77 -3.05 6.38 7.39
C SER A 77 -2.34 6.55 8.74
N LYS A 78 -1.90 7.79 9.03
CA LYS A 78 -1.25 8.15 10.30
C LYS A 78 -2.25 8.28 11.45
N ASP A 79 -3.52 8.49 11.15
CA ASP A 79 -4.56 8.74 12.15
C ASP A 79 -5.12 7.44 12.75
N VAL A 80 -4.90 6.32 12.07
CA VAL A 80 -5.42 4.99 12.44
C VAL A 80 -4.27 4.13 12.95
N LYS A 81 -4.56 3.23 13.90
CA LYS A 81 -3.55 2.27 14.40
C LYS A 81 -3.09 1.34 13.27
N PRO A 82 -1.80 0.99 13.20
CA PRO A 82 -1.31 0.03 12.21
C PRO A 82 -2.00 -1.34 12.38
N GLY A 83 -2.39 -1.98 11.28
CA GLY A 83 -3.09 -3.27 11.30
C GLY A 83 -4.57 -3.21 11.71
N ALA A 84 -5.10 -2.03 12.05
CA ALA A 84 -6.52 -1.87 12.35
C ALA A 84 -7.36 -1.77 11.07
N ILE A 85 -8.63 -2.14 11.17
CA ILE A 85 -9.57 -2.09 10.04
C ILE A 85 -9.97 -0.63 9.77
N VAL A 86 -9.76 -0.18 8.53
CA VAL A 86 -10.14 1.17 8.07
C VAL A 86 -11.53 1.14 7.44
N GLU A 87 -11.76 0.16 6.55
CA GLU A 87 -12.98 0.10 5.76
C GLU A 87 -13.49 -1.34 5.61
N LEU A 88 -14.81 -1.45 5.40
CA LEU A 88 -15.58 -2.69 5.32
C LEU A 88 -16.55 -2.59 4.14
N VAL A 89 -16.60 -3.64 3.33
CA VAL A 89 -17.58 -3.81 2.25
C VAL A 89 -18.17 -5.21 2.34
N PRO A 90 -19.48 -5.38 2.63
CA PRO A 90 -20.50 -4.35 2.89
C PRO A 90 -20.26 -3.55 4.18
N MET A 91 -20.83 -2.34 4.27
CA MET A 91 -20.67 -1.46 5.44
C MET A 91 -21.25 -2.09 6.71
N ALA A 92 -20.69 -1.71 7.87
CA ALA A 92 -21.25 -2.04 9.17
C ALA A 92 -22.74 -1.67 9.27
N GLY A 93 -23.54 -2.51 9.91
CA GLY A 93 -25.00 -2.37 9.98
C GLY A 93 -25.76 -2.88 8.75
N SER A 94 -25.09 -3.22 7.65
CA SER A 94 -25.73 -3.80 6.47
C SER A 94 -26.28 -5.19 6.77
N LYS A 95 -27.46 -5.50 6.20
CA LYS A 95 -28.07 -6.83 6.29
C LYS A 95 -27.56 -7.71 5.15
N VAL A 96 -26.87 -8.78 5.49
CA VAL A 96 -26.29 -9.75 4.53
C VAL A 96 -26.77 -11.16 4.84
N LYS A 97 -26.68 -12.07 3.88
CA LYS A 97 -26.93 -13.49 4.14
C LYS A 97 -25.79 -14.09 4.97
N GLU A 98 -26.10 -15.15 5.71
CA GLU A 98 -25.10 -15.95 6.42
C GLU A 98 -23.99 -16.44 5.50
N GLY A 99 -22.75 -16.52 6.02
CA GLY A 99 -21.58 -16.97 5.27
C GLY A 99 -21.09 -16.00 4.18
N ARG A 100 -21.66 -14.79 4.10
CA ARG A 100 -21.16 -13.73 3.21
C ARG A 100 -19.73 -13.35 3.60
N ILE A 101 -18.91 -13.08 2.59
CA ILE A 101 -17.56 -12.56 2.76
C ILE A 101 -17.65 -11.05 2.88
N VAL A 102 -17.16 -10.52 3.99
CA VAL A 102 -16.94 -9.09 4.23
C VAL A 102 -15.52 -8.78 3.79
N PHE A 103 -15.38 -7.89 2.83
CA PHE A 103 -14.09 -7.40 2.39
C PHE A 103 -13.62 -6.31 3.33
N VAL A 104 -12.38 -6.42 3.75
CA VAL A 104 -11.78 -5.57 4.76
C VAL A 104 -10.56 -4.88 4.16
N THR A 105 -10.47 -3.58 4.39
CA THR A 105 -9.28 -2.78 4.10
C THR A 105 -8.60 -2.46 5.42
N VAL A 106 -7.33 -2.84 5.56
CA VAL A 106 -6.58 -2.68 6.81
C VAL A 106 -5.59 -1.53 6.70
N ASN A 107 -5.22 -0.96 7.84
CA ASN A 107 -4.15 0.04 7.87
C ASN A 107 -2.80 -0.67 7.72
N ALA A 108 -1.95 -0.19 6.81
CA ALA A 108 -0.63 -0.76 6.61
C ALA A 108 0.22 -0.67 7.90
N LEU A 109 1.04 -1.70 8.16
CA LEU A 109 1.91 -1.74 9.34
C LEU A 109 3.03 -0.70 9.30
N THR A 110 3.47 -0.35 8.09
CA THR A 110 4.57 0.57 7.84
C THR A 110 4.18 1.51 6.70
N SER A 111 4.76 2.70 6.68
CA SER A 111 4.56 3.66 5.60
C SER A 111 4.99 3.06 4.26
N GLN A 112 4.58 3.69 3.17
CA GLN A 112 5.03 3.30 1.84
C GLN A 112 6.55 3.16 1.80
N MET A 113 7.00 2.02 1.28
CA MET A 113 8.41 1.68 1.14
C MET A 113 8.89 2.11 -0.24
N ALA A 114 10.08 2.70 -0.31
CA ALA A 114 10.73 3.01 -1.57
C ALA A 114 12.12 2.40 -1.61
N THR A 115 12.59 2.11 -2.82
CA THR A 115 13.91 1.56 -3.06
C THR A 115 14.95 2.66 -3.03
N ILE A 116 16.03 2.43 -2.28
CA ILE A 116 17.19 3.31 -2.25
C ILE A 116 17.87 3.31 -3.63
N PRO A 117 17.96 4.48 -4.29
CA PRO A 117 18.65 4.62 -5.56
C PRO A 117 20.17 4.57 -5.36
N GLU A 118 20.89 4.39 -6.46
CA GLU A 118 22.33 4.57 -6.49
C GLU A 118 22.66 6.05 -6.36
N VAL A 119 23.40 6.38 -5.30
CA VAL A 119 23.79 7.75 -4.96
C VAL A 119 25.29 7.92 -4.82
N GLU A 120 26.04 6.82 -4.75
CA GLU A 120 27.49 6.80 -4.73
C GLU A 120 28.03 7.41 -6.03
N ASP A 121 29.15 8.11 -5.94
CA ASP A 121 29.84 8.82 -7.05
C ASP A 121 29.02 9.91 -7.75
N LEU A 122 27.84 10.27 -7.23
CA LEU A 122 27.04 11.38 -7.75
C LEU A 122 27.41 12.70 -7.06
N SER A 123 27.16 13.81 -7.75
CA SER A 123 27.20 15.11 -7.07
C SER A 123 26.09 15.19 -6.01
N PHE A 124 26.34 15.89 -4.91
CA PHE A 124 25.37 16.15 -3.85
C PHE A 124 24.00 16.57 -4.41
N ARG A 125 23.99 17.51 -5.37
CA ARG A 125 22.76 18.02 -5.99
C ARG A 125 21.98 16.93 -6.72
N GLN A 126 22.68 16.05 -7.44
CA GLN A 126 22.05 14.92 -8.14
C GLN A 126 21.53 13.88 -7.15
N ALA A 127 22.36 13.45 -6.19
CA ALA A 127 21.96 12.48 -5.17
C ALA A 127 20.72 12.97 -4.39
N TYR A 128 20.74 14.22 -3.93
CA TYR A 128 19.62 14.84 -3.23
C TYR A 128 18.35 14.90 -4.10
N ALA A 129 18.48 15.30 -5.37
CA ALA A 129 17.35 15.36 -6.29
C ALA A 129 16.74 13.97 -6.55
N ILE A 130 17.57 12.93 -6.70
CA ILE A 130 17.12 11.56 -6.93
C ILE A 130 16.40 11.02 -5.70
N LEU A 131 16.95 11.20 -4.50
CA LEU A 131 16.30 10.79 -3.24
C LEU A 131 14.94 11.47 -3.07
N ARG A 132 14.87 12.78 -3.33
CA ARG A 132 13.61 13.53 -3.30
C ARG A 132 12.61 13.03 -4.36
N ALA A 133 13.09 12.73 -5.56
CA ALA A 133 12.26 12.17 -6.64
C ALA A 133 11.74 10.77 -6.31
N ARG A 134 12.44 10.01 -5.46
CA ARG A 134 11.95 8.73 -4.91
C ARG A 134 10.92 8.90 -3.79
N GLY A 135 10.65 10.13 -3.35
CA GLY A 135 9.64 10.45 -2.34
C GLY A 135 10.19 10.59 -0.93
N PHE A 136 11.51 10.52 -0.73
CA PHE A 136 12.12 10.77 0.58
C PHE A 136 12.08 12.27 0.89
N GLU A 137 11.32 12.65 1.92
CA GLU A 137 11.15 14.06 2.29
C GLU A 137 12.13 14.53 3.37
N LYS A 138 12.52 13.63 4.28
CA LYS A 138 13.39 13.93 5.43
C LYS A 138 14.81 13.46 5.16
N ILE A 139 15.60 14.32 4.52
CA ILE A 139 17.00 14.07 4.19
C ILE A 139 17.87 15.08 4.94
N GLU A 140 18.65 14.61 5.89
CA GLU A 140 19.69 15.35 6.59
C GLU A 140 21.02 15.21 5.84
N ILE A 141 21.90 16.21 5.97
CA ILE A 141 23.16 16.26 5.23
C ILE A 141 24.29 16.24 6.25
N GLU A 142 25.21 15.30 6.10
CA GLU A 142 26.40 15.18 6.93
C GLU A 142 27.64 15.27 6.06
N TYR A 143 28.53 16.22 6.35
CA TYR A 143 29.79 16.36 5.65
C TYR A 143 30.87 15.53 6.33
N VAL A 144 31.53 14.68 5.55
CA VAL A 144 32.62 13.81 5.99
C VAL A 144 33.90 14.20 5.23
N PRO A 145 35.08 14.19 5.87
CA PRO A 145 36.35 14.40 5.17
C PRO A 145 36.51 13.42 3.99
N GLY A 146 36.96 13.92 2.84
CA GLY A 146 37.24 13.08 1.69
C GLY A 146 37.84 13.87 0.53
N ASP A 147 38.24 13.13 -0.51
CA ASP A 147 39.09 13.64 -1.59
C ASP A 147 38.37 14.61 -2.54
N PHE A 148 37.06 14.42 -2.74
CA PHE A 148 36.29 15.12 -3.76
C PHE A 148 35.17 15.94 -3.15
N LYS A 149 35.31 17.26 -3.20
CA LYS A 149 34.27 18.18 -2.71
C LYS A 149 32.90 17.91 -3.35
N ASP A 150 31.86 17.92 -2.51
CA ASP A 150 30.45 17.79 -2.90
C ASP A 150 30.09 16.43 -3.55
N LEU A 151 30.93 15.40 -3.36
CA LEU A 151 30.65 14.04 -3.79
C LEU A 151 29.77 13.32 -2.77
N ALA A 152 28.70 12.67 -3.21
CA ALA A 152 27.89 11.82 -2.36
C ALA A 152 28.59 10.47 -2.13
N ILE A 153 28.90 10.17 -0.86
CA ILE A 153 29.56 8.93 -0.45
C ILE A 153 28.52 7.82 -0.26
N GLY A 154 27.35 8.16 0.25
CA GLY A 154 26.30 7.18 0.53
C GLY A 154 25.16 7.76 1.36
N VAL A 155 24.19 6.90 1.65
CA VAL A 155 23.04 7.25 2.49
C VAL A 155 23.00 6.33 3.70
N GLU A 156 22.75 6.90 4.87
CA GLU A 156 22.63 6.20 6.13
C GLU A 156 21.24 6.37 6.74
N LEU A 157 20.84 5.37 7.51
CA LEU A 157 19.64 5.40 8.31
C LEU A 157 19.97 4.89 9.71
N HIS A 158 19.82 5.77 10.71
CA HIS A 158 20.18 5.49 12.11
C HIS A 158 21.62 4.95 12.27
N GLY A 159 22.59 5.51 11.52
CA GLY A 159 24.00 5.11 11.55
C GLY A 159 24.34 3.83 10.78
N ARG A 160 23.38 3.23 10.07
CA ARG A 160 23.62 2.09 9.17
C ARG A 160 23.63 2.57 7.71
N VAL A 161 24.72 2.28 7.00
CA VAL A 161 24.83 2.49 5.55
C VAL A 161 23.82 1.63 4.82
N LEU A 162 23.01 2.26 3.97
CA LEU A 162 22.00 1.62 3.15
C LEU A 162 22.59 1.24 1.80
N GLN A 163 22.24 0.05 1.31
CA GLN A 163 22.68 -0.40 0.00
C GLN A 163 21.69 -0.01 -1.10
N LYS A 164 22.20 0.13 -2.33
CA LYS A 164 21.38 0.25 -3.53
C LYS A 164 20.39 -0.91 -3.60
N GLY A 165 19.13 -0.61 -3.89
CA GLY A 165 18.08 -1.63 -4.00
C GLY A 165 17.37 -1.97 -2.68
N GLU A 166 17.85 -1.44 -1.56
CA GLU A 166 17.22 -1.69 -0.26
C GLU A 166 15.87 -0.96 -0.14
N HIS A 167 14.88 -1.61 0.47
CA HIS A 167 13.57 -1.02 0.71
C HIS A 167 13.55 -0.30 2.05
N VAL A 168 13.24 0.99 2.02
CA VAL A 168 13.23 1.86 3.21
C VAL A 168 11.91 2.64 3.29
N PRO A 169 11.35 2.86 4.48
CA PRO A 169 10.13 3.65 4.63
C PRO A 169 10.37 5.10 4.21
N LEU A 170 9.46 5.67 3.41
CA LEU A 170 9.56 7.06 2.92
C LEU A 170 9.61 8.12 4.04
N VAL A 171 9.01 7.80 5.19
CA VAL A 171 8.93 8.70 6.35
C VAL A 171 10.22 8.67 7.18
N ALA A 172 11.11 7.71 6.94
CA ALA A 172 12.32 7.56 7.74
C ALA A 172 13.32 8.70 7.47
N PRO A 173 13.99 9.23 8.52
CA PRO A 173 15.04 10.23 8.33
C PRO A 173 16.26 9.56 7.69
N LEU A 174 16.66 10.05 6.52
CA LEU A 174 17.87 9.62 5.83
C LEU A 174 18.97 10.64 6.05
N VAL A 175 20.20 10.18 6.22
CA VAL A 175 21.40 11.02 6.28
C VAL A 175 22.18 10.80 4.99
N LEU A 176 22.32 11.85 4.17
CA LEU A 176 23.16 11.83 2.98
C LEU A 176 24.57 12.27 3.37
N LYS A 177 25.53 11.35 3.28
CA LYS A 177 26.94 11.64 3.52
C LYS A 177 27.58 12.24 2.27
N VAL A 178 28.13 13.44 2.43
CA VAL A 178 28.76 14.21 1.36
C VAL A 178 30.22 14.47 1.74
N SER A 179 31.13 14.35 0.79
CA SER A 179 32.53 14.67 1.02
C SER A 179 32.76 16.19 1.08
N SER A 180 33.46 16.67 2.10
CA SER A 180 33.80 18.11 2.23
C SER A 180 34.90 18.56 1.26
N GLY A 181 35.68 17.63 0.69
CA GLY A 181 36.88 17.96 -0.10
C GLY A 181 38.11 18.29 0.74
N ASP A 182 37.99 18.29 2.06
CA ASP A 182 39.11 18.43 2.98
C ASP A 182 39.69 17.04 3.25
N ALA A 183 40.37 16.47 2.25
CA ALA A 183 41.21 15.32 2.51
C ALA A 183 42.31 15.75 3.48
N GLU A 184 42.45 15.04 4.60
CA GLU A 184 43.66 15.06 5.40
C GLU A 184 44.78 14.50 4.53
N MET A 185 45.32 15.31 3.62
CA MET A 185 46.46 14.92 2.83
C MET A 185 47.63 14.77 3.80
N PRO A 186 48.23 13.57 3.92
CA PRO A 186 49.49 13.45 4.65
C PRO A 186 50.47 14.42 3.98
N ALA A 187 51.10 15.28 4.78
CA ALA A 187 52.06 16.25 4.27
C ALA A 187 53.06 15.52 3.37
N ASP A 188 53.18 15.99 2.11
CA ASP A 188 54.14 15.44 1.17
C ASP A 188 55.53 15.49 1.83
N SER A 189 56.19 14.34 1.91
CA SER A 189 57.52 14.21 2.50
C SER A 189 58.59 14.96 1.70
N LEU A 190 58.24 15.53 0.54
CA LEU A 190 59.08 16.36 -0.32
C LEU A 190 58.80 17.86 -0.19
N GLY A 191 58.39 18.34 1.00
CA GLY A 191 58.21 19.78 1.29
C GLY A 191 59.47 20.62 1.05
N LEU A 192 59.76 20.92 -0.21
CA LEU A 192 60.74 21.89 -0.63
C LEU A 192 60.12 23.28 -0.44
N PRO A 193 60.79 24.22 0.24
CA PRO A 193 60.32 25.60 0.27
C PRO A 193 60.27 26.11 -1.17
N ASN A 194 59.16 26.76 -1.51
CA ASN A 194 58.77 27.30 -2.82
C ASN A 194 59.72 28.40 -3.37
N ASP A 195 60.95 28.49 -2.87
CA ASP A 195 61.88 29.61 -3.00
C ASP A 195 63.24 29.22 -3.64
N SER A 196 63.35 28.03 -4.25
CA SER A 196 64.62 27.51 -4.75
C SER A 196 64.67 27.15 -6.23
N VAL A 197 63.75 27.66 -7.05
CA VAL A 197 63.93 27.66 -8.50
C VAL A 197 64.35 29.07 -8.93
N PRO A 198 65.65 29.34 -9.13
CA PRO A 198 66.06 30.57 -9.79
C PRO A 198 65.50 30.51 -11.21
N VAL A 199 64.58 31.41 -11.54
CA VAL A 199 64.23 31.67 -12.94
C VAL A 199 65.42 32.41 -13.53
N GLU A 200 66.30 31.67 -14.19
CA GLU A 200 67.44 32.24 -14.90
C GLU A 200 66.89 33.04 -16.08
N SER A 201 66.89 34.36 -15.95
CA SER A 201 66.50 35.27 -17.02
C SER A 201 67.55 35.17 -18.13
N LEU A 202 67.15 34.59 -19.26
CA LEU A 202 67.92 34.68 -20.49
C LEU A 202 67.86 36.12 -20.99
N ASP A 203 68.70 36.99 -20.44
CA ASP A 203 69.01 38.27 -21.05
C ASP A 203 69.66 37.96 -22.40
N SER A 204 68.87 38.16 -23.45
CA SER A 204 69.31 38.08 -24.84
C SER A 204 70.42 39.10 -25.04
N GLU A 205 71.66 38.62 -25.15
CA GLU A 205 72.79 39.42 -25.59
C GLU A 205 72.40 40.11 -26.91
N GLU A 206 72.39 41.44 -26.87
CA GLU A 206 72.18 42.32 -28.02
C GLU A 206 73.22 41.99 -29.10
N GLU A 207 72.80 41.30 -30.16
CA GLU A 207 73.54 41.25 -31.41
C GLU A 207 73.52 42.65 -32.06
N ASN A 208 74.52 43.46 -31.72
CA ASN A 208 74.84 44.71 -32.42
C ASN A 208 75.55 44.37 -33.75
N TRP A 209 74.79 44.31 -34.83
CA TRP A 209 75.28 44.16 -36.20
C TRP A 209 75.71 45.50 -36.82
N PHE A 210 76.96 45.91 -36.60
CA PHE A 210 77.66 46.89 -37.46
C PHE A 210 78.85 46.25 -38.17
#